data_AF-A0A8X7YIW0-F1
#
_entry.id   AF-A0A8X7YIW0-F1
#
_cell.length_a   1.000
_cell.length_b   1.000
_cell.length_c   1.000
_cell.angle_alpha   90.00
_cell.angle_beta   90.00
_cell.angle_gamma   90.00
#
_symmetry.space_group_name_H-M   'P 1'
#
loop_
_entity.id
_entity.type
_entity.pdbx_description
1 polymer ?
#
loop_
_entity_poly.entity_id
_entity_poly.type
_entity_poly.pdbx_seq_one_letter_code
_entity_poly.pdbx_strand_id
1 'polypeptide(L)'
;MSARQAASSGSDSDPRYANVDERKRKRMISNRDSARRSRMRKQKQMEDLVNEVSKLQNENNQLMQGVNVAQQRYMEMESANNVLRAQAVELTERLRSLNSVLQTVEDVSGLSVEIPEIPDPLFKPSCDVRCPV
;
A
#
# COMPACT_ATOMS: atom_id res chain seq x y z
N MET A 1 -78.13 -5.32 51.94
CA MET A 1 -78.15 -6.58 51.18
C MET A 1 -76.71 -6.90 50.78
N SER A 2 -75.99 -7.65 51.61
CA SER A 2 -75.74 -9.10 51.45
C SER A 2 -74.97 -9.46 50.18
N ALA A 3 -73.67 -9.69 50.39
CA ALA A 3 -72.79 -10.73 49.86
C ALA A 3 -72.92 -11.19 48.40
N ARG A 4 -71.78 -11.21 47.70
CA ARG A 4 -71.17 -12.45 47.19
C ARG A 4 -69.69 -12.25 46.88
N GLN A 5 -68.84 -12.77 47.77
CA GLN A 5 -67.52 -13.24 47.42
C GLN A 5 -67.67 -14.34 46.37
N ALA A 6 -66.91 -14.25 45.29
CA ALA A 6 -66.52 -15.41 44.49
C ALA A 6 -65.01 -15.59 44.66
N ALA A 7 -64.63 -16.30 45.71
CA ALA A 7 -63.38 -17.02 45.70
C ALA A 7 -63.55 -18.21 44.74
N SER A 8 -62.99 -18.13 43.53
CA SER A 8 -62.57 -19.31 42.80
C SER A 8 -61.07 -19.47 43.09
N SER A 9 -60.70 -20.06 44.22
CA SER A 9 -60.66 -21.51 44.46
C SER A 9 -59.73 -22.21 43.47
N GLY A 10 -58.59 -22.63 44.00
CA GLY A 10 -57.87 -23.82 43.53
C GLY A 10 -57.23 -23.71 42.16
N SER A 11 -55.97 -23.27 42.16
CA SER A 11 -54.98 -23.60 41.14
C SER A 11 -54.88 -25.12 40.98
N ASP A 12 -55.64 -25.68 40.03
CA ASP A 12 -55.31 -26.96 39.40
C ASP A 12 -54.70 -26.66 38.03
N SER A 13 -53.50 -26.09 38.04
CA SER A 13 -52.70 -26.00 36.83
C SER A 13 -52.34 -27.43 36.44
N ASP A 14 -53.08 -28.00 35.46
CA ASP A 14 -52.73 -29.29 34.85
C ASP A 14 -51.21 -29.25 34.57
N PRO A 15 -50.43 -30.23 35.07
CA PRO A 15 -48.98 -30.24 34.94
C PRO A 15 -48.48 -30.04 33.50
N ARG A 16 -49.34 -30.28 32.50
CA ARG A 16 -49.08 -29.91 31.10
C ARG A 16 -48.94 -28.39 30.86
N TYR A 17 -49.77 -27.54 31.46
CA TYR A 17 -49.68 -26.07 31.28
C TYR A 17 -48.49 -25.45 32.03
N ALA A 18 -48.21 -25.93 33.25
CA ALA A 18 -47.03 -25.48 34.02
C ALA A 18 -45.71 -25.76 33.28
N ASN A 19 -45.60 -26.92 32.60
CA ASN A 19 -44.46 -27.26 31.77
C ASN A 19 -44.33 -26.38 30.52
N VAL A 20 -45.46 -25.98 29.91
CA VAL A 20 -45.47 -25.07 28.75
C VAL A 20 -45.00 -23.68 29.16
N ASP A 21 -45.45 -23.17 30.30
CA ASP A 21 -45.04 -21.86 30.82
C ASP A 21 -43.56 -21.83 31.20
N GLU A 22 -43.05 -22.88 31.83
CA GLU A 22 -41.62 -23.00 32.13
C GLU A 22 -40.77 -23.08 30.85
N ARG A 23 -41.24 -23.83 29.83
CA ARG A 23 -40.59 -23.87 28.51
C ARG A 23 -40.58 -22.49 27.84
N LYS A 24 -41.68 -21.75 27.91
CA LYS A 24 -41.79 -20.38 27.37
C LYS A 24 -40.83 -19.44 28.09
N ARG A 25 -40.77 -19.50 29.43
CA ARG A 25 -39.82 -18.73 30.24
C ARG A 25 -38.38 -19.02 29.84
N LYS A 26 -37.99 -20.30 29.76
CA LYS A 26 -36.65 -20.72 29.31
C LYS A 26 -36.32 -20.22 27.90
N ARG A 27 -37.27 -20.28 26.96
CA ARG A 27 -37.10 -19.73 25.60
C ARG A 27 -36.90 -18.22 25.61
N MET A 28 -37.63 -17.46 26.42
CA MET A 28 -37.44 -16.01 26.51
C MET A 28 -36.05 -15.65 27.04
N ILE A 29 -35.56 -16.37 28.05
CA ILE A 29 -34.21 -16.16 28.61
C ILE A 29 -33.14 -16.53 27.58
N SER A 30 -33.26 -17.71 26.95
CA SER A 30 -32.31 -18.18 25.93
C SER A 30 -32.29 -17.28 24.69
N ASN A 31 -33.46 -16.85 24.20
CA ASN A 31 -33.54 -15.93 23.06
C ASN A 31 -32.91 -14.59 23.41
N ARG A 32 -33.23 -14.03 24.59
CA ARG A 32 -32.60 -12.81 25.09
C ARG A 32 -31.08 -12.91 25.14
N ASP A 33 -30.54 -14.01 25.67
CA ASP A 33 -29.09 -14.21 25.73
C ASP A 33 -28.49 -14.38 24.31
N SER A 34 -29.16 -15.12 23.42
CA SER A 34 -28.73 -15.29 22.03
C SER A 34 -28.74 -13.97 21.24
N ALA A 35 -29.75 -13.12 21.44
CA ALA A 35 -29.85 -11.80 20.82
C ALA A 35 -28.75 -10.87 21.34
N ARG A 36 -28.46 -10.91 22.65
CA ARG A 36 -27.33 -10.18 23.25
C ARG A 36 -26.01 -10.65 22.65
N ARG A 37 -25.75 -11.96 22.59
CA ARG A 37 -24.52 -12.52 21.98
C ARG A 37 -24.40 -12.17 20.50
N SER A 38 -25.51 -12.17 19.76
CA SER A 38 -25.53 -11.78 18.35
C SER A 38 -25.14 -10.31 18.18
N ARG A 39 -25.72 -9.40 19.00
CA ARG A 39 -25.33 -7.97 19.03
C ARG A 39 -23.86 -7.79 19.38
N MET A 40 -23.36 -8.46 20.42
CA MET A 40 -21.95 -8.37 20.82
C MET A 40 -21.01 -8.86 19.72
N ARG A 41 -21.35 -9.96 19.02
CA ARG A 41 -20.53 -10.47 17.89
C ARG A 41 -20.48 -9.47 16.74
N LYS A 42 -21.62 -8.88 16.35
CA LYS A 42 -21.67 -7.85 15.30
C LYS A 42 -20.90 -6.59 15.70
N GLN A 43 -21.01 -6.16 16.95
CA GLN A 43 -20.26 -5.02 17.47
C GLN A 43 -18.74 -5.27 17.38
N LYS A 44 -18.29 -6.44 17.83
CA LYS A 44 -16.88 -6.84 17.72
C LYS A 44 -16.41 -6.86 16.26
N GLN A 45 -17.19 -7.43 15.35
CA GLN A 45 -16.85 -7.45 13.92
C GLN A 45 -16.72 -6.04 13.34
N MET A 46 -17.58 -5.11 13.75
CA MET A 46 -17.49 -3.71 13.33
C MET A 46 -16.20 -3.06 13.85
N GLU A 47 -15.87 -3.28 15.12
CA GLU A 47 -14.63 -2.77 15.74
C GLU A 47 -13.39 -3.35 15.05
N ASP A 48 -13.38 -4.66 14.78
CA ASP A 48 -12.28 -5.33 14.07
C ASP A 48 -12.09 -4.73 12.66
N LEU A 49 -13.18 -4.49 11.92
CA LEU A 49 -13.12 -3.86 10.58
C LEU A 49 -12.61 -2.41 10.65
N VAL A 50 -13.04 -1.61 11.63
CA VAL A 50 -12.55 -0.23 11.81
C VAL A 50 -11.06 -0.22 12.11
N ASN A 51 -10.59 -1.14 12.95
CA ASN A 51 -9.17 -1.30 13.25
C ASN A 51 -8.37 -1.71 12.00
N GLU A 52 -8.90 -2.63 11.19
CA GLU A 52 -8.27 -3.06 9.94
C GLU A 52 -8.18 -1.92 8.92
N VAL A 53 -9.24 -1.14 8.74
CA VAL A 53 -9.22 0.06 7.87
C VAL A 53 -8.17 1.06 8.34
N SER A 54 -8.13 1.36 9.64
CA SER A 54 -7.14 2.28 10.22
C SER A 54 -5.70 1.79 10.01
N LYS A 55 -5.47 0.49 10.22
CA LYS A 55 -4.17 -0.16 9.96
C LYS A 55 -3.76 -0.03 8.49
N LEU A 56 -4.65 -0.39 7.56
CA LEU A 56 -4.39 -0.32 6.12
C LEU A 56 -4.15 1.12 5.66
N GLN A 57 -4.88 2.09 6.20
CA GLN A 57 -4.65 3.52 5.92
C GLN A 57 -3.25 3.96 6.36
N ASN A 58 -2.82 3.55 7.56
CA ASN A 58 -1.48 3.86 8.05
C ASN A 58 -0.39 3.21 7.20
N GLU A 59 -0.55 1.93 6.84
CA GLU A 59 0.38 1.21 5.95
C GLU A 59 0.46 1.86 4.57
N ASN A 60 -0.69 2.24 3.99
CA ASN A 60 -0.74 2.94 2.71
C ASN A 60 0.00 4.29 2.78
N ASN A 61 -0.23 5.08 3.84
CA ASN A 61 0.49 6.34 4.04
C ASN A 61 2.00 6.14 4.15
N GLN A 62 2.46 5.10 4.86
CA GLN A 62 3.89 4.78 4.96
C GLN A 62 4.47 4.35 3.61
N LEU A 63 3.75 3.54 2.84
CA LEU A 63 4.16 3.15 1.49
C LEU A 63 4.27 4.35 0.56
N MET A 64 3.29 5.26 0.57
CA MET A 64 3.34 6.49 -0.22
C MET A 64 4.54 7.37 0.15
N GLN A 65 4.85 7.52 1.44
CA GLN A 65 6.04 8.23 1.88
C GLN A 65 7.32 7.56 1.36
N GLY A 66 7.39 6.22 1.41
CA GLY A 66 8.52 5.46 0.87
C GLY A 66 8.69 5.67 -0.64
N VAL A 67 7.60 5.65 -1.40
CA VAL A 67 7.60 5.94 -2.84
C VAL A 67 8.10 7.35 -3.12
N ASN A 68 7.62 8.35 -2.39
CA ASN A 68 8.04 9.75 -2.58
C ASN A 68 9.54 9.93 -2.31
N VAL A 69 10.07 9.32 -1.25
CA VAL A 69 11.51 9.36 -0.94
C VAL A 69 12.32 8.67 -2.03
N ALA A 70 11.90 7.48 -2.48
CA ALA A 70 12.57 6.75 -3.56
C ALA A 70 12.57 7.56 -4.87
N GLN A 71 11.45 8.21 -5.19
CA GLN A 71 11.32 9.07 -6.36
C GLN A 71 12.27 10.28 -6.29
N GLN A 72 12.37 10.93 -5.13
CA GLN A 72 13.32 12.03 -4.95
C GLN A 72 14.77 11.56 -5.15
N ARG A 73 15.15 10.41 -4.56
CA ARG A 73 16.47 9.82 -4.73
C ARG A 73 16.76 9.44 -6.18
N TYR A 74 15.76 8.94 -6.90
CA TYR A 74 15.89 8.64 -8.32
C TYR A 74 16.18 9.91 -9.13
N MET A 75 15.43 11.00 -8.91
CA MET A 75 15.66 12.28 -9.59
C MET A 75 17.07 12.86 -9.28
N GLU A 76 17.51 12.77 -8.03
CA GLU A 76 18.87 13.18 -7.62
C GLU A 76 19.93 12.38 -8.41
N MET A 77 19.80 11.04 -8.45
CA MET A 77 20.70 10.14 -9.19
C MET A 77 20.69 10.41 -10.70
N GLU A 78 19.51 10.59 -11.28
CA GLU A 78 19.33 10.88 -12.70
C GLU A 78 19.98 12.21 -13.08
N SER A 79 19.83 13.23 -12.25
CA SER A 79 20.49 14.53 -12.45
C SER A 79 22.01 14.41 -12.45
N ALA A 80 22.59 13.66 -11.49
CA ALA A 80 24.02 13.40 -11.44
C ALA A 80 24.48 12.58 -12.65
N ASN A 81 23.68 11.60 -13.10
CA ASN A 81 23.98 10.81 -14.29
C ASN A 81 24.02 11.70 -15.55
N ASN A 82 23.09 12.64 -15.69
CA ASN A 82 23.06 13.59 -16.79
C ASN A 82 24.30 14.50 -16.80
N VAL A 83 24.75 14.97 -15.64
CA VAL A 83 25.99 15.75 -15.51
C VAL A 83 27.20 14.92 -15.96
N LEU A 84 27.33 13.68 -15.49
CA LEU A 84 28.42 12.79 -15.87
C LEU A 84 28.42 12.48 -17.37
N ARG A 85 27.24 12.29 -17.98
CA ARG A 85 27.11 12.11 -19.43
C ARG A 85 27.55 13.34 -20.20
N ALA A 86 27.15 14.53 -19.76
CA ALA A 86 27.57 15.79 -20.39
C ALA A 86 29.10 15.95 -20.34
N GLN A 87 29.70 15.66 -19.18
CA GLN A 87 31.16 15.68 -19.01
C GLN A 87 31.85 14.64 -19.89
N ALA A 88 31.29 13.43 -20.02
CA ALA A 88 31.83 12.40 -20.90
C ALA A 88 31.82 12.85 -22.37
N VAL A 89 30.71 13.43 -22.83
CA VAL A 89 30.60 13.98 -24.19
C VAL A 89 31.63 15.10 -24.41
N GLU A 90 31.73 16.05 -23.48
CA GLU A 90 32.70 17.16 -23.57
C GLU A 90 34.15 16.66 -23.65
N LEU A 91 34.53 15.71 -22.79
CA LEU A 91 35.87 15.14 -22.79
C LEU A 91 36.16 14.35 -24.07
N THR A 92 35.19 13.59 -24.57
CA THR A 92 35.29 12.87 -25.84
C THR A 92 35.45 13.84 -27.01
N GLU A 93 34.70 14.94 -27.06
CA GLU A 93 34.85 15.97 -28.10
C GLU A 93 36.24 16.63 -28.05
N ARG A 94 36.73 16.97 -26.85
CA ARG A 94 38.09 17.51 -26.67
C ARG A 94 39.15 16.54 -27.16
N LEU A 95 39.03 15.26 -26.83
CA LEU A 95 39.96 14.23 -27.30
C LEU A 95 39.89 14.06 -28.82
N ARG A 96 38.70 14.06 -29.43
CA ARG A 96 38.56 14.03 -30.90
C ARG A 96 39.20 15.25 -31.56
N SER A 97 39.06 16.44 -30.96
CA SER A 97 39.71 17.66 -31.45
C SER A 97 41.24 17.55 -31.39
N LEU A 98 41.80 17.01 -30.31
CA LEU A 98 43.24 16.78 -30.19
C LEU A 98 43.74 15.74 -31.18
N ASN A 99 42.99 14.65 -31.35
CA ASN A 99 43.28 13.62 -32.35
C ASN A 99 43.27 14.21 -33.77
N SER A 100 42.31 15.08 -34.09
CA SER A 100 42.28 15.79 -35.39
C SER A 100 43.51 16.66 -35.59
N VAL A 101 44.00 17.36 -34.56
CA VAL A 101 45.24 18.14 -34.64
C VAL A 101 46.45 17.23 -34.87
N LEU A 102 46.54 16.10 -34.16
CA LEU A 102 47.60 15.12 -34.37
C LEU A 102 47.62 14.61 -35.81
N GLN A 103 46.45 14.30 -36.39
CA GLN A 103 46.34 13.90 -37.79
C GLN A 103 46.90 14.97 -38.74
N THR A 104 46.56 16.25 -38.52
CA THR A 104 47.11 17.34 -39.36
C THR A 104 48.62 17.49 -39.22
N VAL A 105 49.20 17.19 -38.05
CA VAL A 105 50.65 17.22 -37.85
C VAL A 105 51.32 16.03 -38.54
N GLU A 106 50.74 14.83 -38.46
CA GLU A 106 51.19 13.65 -39.20
C GLU A 106 51.22 13.92 -40.71
N ASP A 107 50.15 14.51 -41.26
CA ASP A 107 50.05 14.86 -42.68
C ASP A 107 51.14 15.86 -43.14
N VAL A 108 51.54 16.79 -42.26
CA VAL A 108 52.55 17.82 -42.56
C VAL A 108 53.99 17.33 -42.33
N SER A 109 54.22 16.53 -41.29
CA SER A 109 55.55 16.14 -40.83
C SER A 109 55.99 14.74 -41.25
N GLY A 110 55.07 13.91 -41.75
CA GLY A 110 55.33 12.52 -42.16
C GLY A 110 55.66 11.57 -40.99
N LEU A 111 55.47 12.02 -39.74
CA LEU A 111 55.66 11.22 -38.54
C LEU A 111 54.34 10.51 -38.20
N SER A 112 54.34 9.18 -38.23
CA SER A 112 53.12 8.43 -37.96
C SER A 112 52.73 8.44 -36.48
N VAL A 113 51.47 8.74 -36.18
CA VAL A 113 50.93 8.80 -34.82
C VAL A 113 49.76 7.82 -34.70
N GLU A 114 49.87 6.84 -33.80
CA GLU A 114 48.78 5.90 -33.53
C GLU A 114 47.69 6.59 -32.70
N ILE A 115 46.55 6.93 -33.32
CA ILE A 115 45.43 7.63 -32.69
C ILE A 115 44.40 6.61 -32.19
N PRO A 116 44.11 6.54 -30.87
CA PRO A 116 43.12 5.62 -30.33
C PRO A 116 41.68 5.95 -30.76
N GLU A 117 40.91 4.94 -31.16
CA GLU A 117 39.46 5.08 -31.36
C GLU A 117 38.74 5.32 -30.02
N ILE A 118 37.92 6.36 -29.97
CA ILE A 118 37.17 6.73 -28.77
C ILE A 118 35.74 6.18 -28.89
N PRO A 119 35.31 5.26 -28.00
CA PRO A 119 33.95 4.75 -27.99
C PRO A 119 32.92 5.87 -27.82
N ASP A 120 31.76 5.70 -28.47
CA ASP A 120 30.70 6.70 -28.37
C ASP A 120 30.10 6.73 -26.95
N PRO A 121 30.11 7.88 -26.24
CA PRO A 121 29.59 7.98 -24.87
C PRO A 121 28.08 7.71 -24.77
N LEU A 122 27.39 7.70 -25.91
CA LEU A 122 25.95 7.64 -26.04
C LEU A 122 25.36 6.22 -26.03
N PHE A 123 25.99 5.24 -25.37
CA PHE A 123 25.29 3.99 -25.03
C PHE A 123 24.10 4.31 -24.13
N LYS A 124 22.97 4.66 -24.76
CA LYS A 124 21.68 4.92 -24.14
C LYS A 124 21.24 3.62 -23.49
N PRO A 125 21.11 3.54 -22.15
CA PRO A 125 20.21 2.56 -21.59
C PRO A 125 18.82 2.96 -22.09
N SER A 126 18.07 2.00 -22.63
CA SER A 126 16.74 2.13 -23.21
C SER A 126 15.63 2.50 -22.21
N CYS A 127 15.97 3.24 -21.16
CA CYS A 127 15.06 3.58 -20.08
C CYS A 127 14.64 5.03 -20.20
N ASP A 128 13.87 5.33 -21.24
CA ASP A 128 12.89 6.43 -21.22
C ASP A 128 11.73 5.97 -20.32
N VAL A 129 12.03 5.68 -19.05
CA VAL A 129 10.99 5.38 -18.07
C VAL A 129 10.47 6.72 -17.61
N ARG A 130 9.63 7.29 -18.47
CA ARG A 130 8.70 8.35 -18.11
C ARG A 130 7.87 7.81 -16.95
N CYS A 131 8.27 8.10 -15.71
CA CYS A 131 7.41 7.88 -14.56
C CYS A 131 6.18 8.78 -14.75
N PRO A 132 4.97 8.21 -14.90
CA PRO A 132 3.77 9.03 -14.91
C PRO A 132 3.62 9.68 -13.53
N VAL A 133 3.39 10.99 -13.55
CA VAL A 133 2.96 11.78 -12.40
C VAL A 133 1.51 11.44 -12.06
#